data_AF-B6QTZ4-F1
#
_entry.id   AF-B6QTZ4-F1
#
_cell.length_a   1.000
_cell.length_b   1.000
_cell.length_c   1.000
_cell.angle_alpha   90.00
_cell.angle_beta   90.00
_cell.angle_gamma   90.00
#
_symmetry.space_group_name_H-M   'P 1'
#
loop_
_entity.id
_entity.type
_entity.pdbx_description
1 polymer ?
#
loop_
_entity_poly.entity_id
_entity_poly.type
_entity_poly.pdbx_seq_one_letter_code
_entity_poly.pdbx_strand_id
1 'polypeptide(L)'
;MELIKDNILPQLDKFVEQDKERDLLLRILIKTIDEKEDQVRKLNYELEHERDSRLRYQHKVRELQEDNKTLDGIIKKDPFVTVLVDGDGAIFRNEFYDNPAHGAQKASVALQQEVRSYLKKTQLDADDVPILVRIFANLHGLAGKMRSLDIIESDKDMRIFAEYFNKSRAEFDMVDVGSGKENADAKMRKTLAQSIKNFQCRKIFFAGCHDAGYMHDLAEYQGDESNKSRIILLETTPAHHSFCEMGYEIVQFDRVFRSLPLESALKQVSSPTSPQTIQPISQEATSLANHGALPANSPQILLPFEAENLISSGKVGHSINYPNSSAVTYATVGLASGNQNISLVKNATAPLKIHRNAKGDRVDTALKAFNNDQTKRQPSIGIEPARPSVETGPCVKGTGVT
;
A
#
# COMPACT_ATOMS: atom_id res chain seq x y z
N MET A 1 -33.00 33.11 106.33
CA MET A 1 -33.00 31.98 105.36
C MET A 1 -33.28 32.45 103.93
N GLU A 2 -34.12 33.47 103.72
CA GLU A 2 -34.39 34.04 102.39
C GLU A 2 -33.16 34.69 101.72
N LEU A 3 -32.39 35.52 102.43
CA LEU A 3 -31.17 36.15 101.87
C LEU A 3 -30.09 35.18 101.35
N ILE A 4 -30.06 33.96 101.89
CA ILE A 4 -29.11 32.91 101.48
C ILE A 4 -29.64 32.19 100.23
N LYS A 5 -30.97 32.03 100.10
CA LYS A 5 -31.60 31.52 98.89
C LYS A 5 -31.47 32.48 97.71
N ASP A 6 -31.55 33.79 97.97
CA ASP A 6 -31.45 34.84 96.93
C ASP A 6 -30.09 34.90 96.24
N ASN A 7 -29.02 34.41 96.87
CA ASN A 7 -27.66 34.40 96.31
C ASN A 7 -27.26 33.03 95.72
N ILE A 8 -27.87 31.93 96.18
CA ILE A 8 -27.55 30.57 95.73
C ILE A 8 -28.35 30.20 94.46
N LEU A 9 -29.61 30.63 94.34
CA LEU A 9 -30.44 30.31 93.16
C LEU A 9 -29.85 30.86 91.84
N PRO A 10 -29.37 32.12 91.75
CA PRO A 10 -28.75 32.63 90.53
C PRO A 10 -27.43 31.94 90.17
N GLN A 11 -26.68 31.48 91.17
CA GLN A 11 -25.45 30.70 90.94
C GLN A 11 -25.77 29.31 90.40
N LEU A 12 -26.83 28.66 90.90
CA LEU A 12 -27.30 27.38 90.40
C LEU A 12 -27.79 27.50 88.95
N ASP A 13 -28.55 28.54 88.61
CA ASP A 13 -29.01 28.81 87.23
C ASP A 13 -27.82 29.02 86.27
N LYS A 14 -26.76 29.70 86.74
CA LYS A 14 -25.52 29.88 85.98
C LYS A 14 -24.81 28.55 85.72
N PHE A 15 -24.74 27.65 86.70
CA PHE A 15 -24.16 26.31 86.48
C PHE A 15 -24.99 25.49 85.50
N VAL A 16 -26.33 25.56 85.58
CA VAL A 16 -27.23 24.89 84.63
C VAL A 16 -27.01 25.38 83.20
N GLU A 17 -26.84 26.69 82.98
CA GLU A 17 -26.53 27.20 81.64
C GLU A 17 -25.13 26.81 81.15
N GLN A 18 -24.13 26.80 82.03
CA GLN A 18 -22.80 26.30 81.68
C GLN A 18 -22.81 24.82 81.29
N ASP A 19 -23.62 24.01 81.96
CA ASP A 19 -23.77 22.59 81.62
C ASP A 19 -24.51 22.39 80.30
N LYS A 20 -25.48 23.25 79.96
CA LYS A 20 -26.13 23.25 78.64
C LYS A 20 -25.16 23.65 77.52
N GLU A 21 -24.35 24.68 77.73
CA GLU A 21 -23.30 25.08 76.77
C GLU A 21 -22.28 23.97 76.56
N ARG A 22 -21.87 23.30 77.65
CA ARG A 22 -20.99 22.12 77.60
C ARG A 22 -21.62 20.95 76.87
N ASP A 23 -22.88 20.62 77.14
CA ASP A 23 -23.61 19.55 76.46
C ASP A 23 -23.71 19.84 74.96
N LEU A 24 -24.04 21.08 74.58
CA LEU A 24 -24.09 21.51 73.18
C LEU A 24 -22.72 21.36 72.50
N LEU A 25 -21.65 21.83 73.14
CA LEU A 25 -20.29 21.70 72.62
C LEU A 25 -19.90 20.22 72.44
N LEU A 26 -20.19 19.36 73.42
CA LEU A 26 -19.93 17.92 73.36
C LEU A 26 -20.67 17.26 72.20
N ARG A 27 -21.95 17.59 71.99
CA ARG A 27 -22.73 17.08 70.84
C ARG A 27 -22.14 17.51 69.51
N ILE A 28 -21.75 18.78 69.39
CA ILE A 28 -21.10 19.29 68.18
C ILE A 28 -19.76 18.59 67.93
N LEU A 29 -18.97 18.39 69.00
CA LEU A 29 -17.67 17.72 68.89
C LEU A 29 -17.83 16.27 68.44
N ILE A 30 -18.76 15.51 69.03
CA ILE A 30 -19.04 14.12 68.63
C ILE A 30 -19.47 14.07 67.17
N LYS A 31 -20.43 14.92 66.77
CA LYS A 31 -20.87 14.99 65.37
C LYS A 31 -19.72 15.32 64.43
N THR A 32 -18.84 16.25 64.81
CA THR A 32 -17.67 16.61 64.01
C THR A 32 -16.68 15.45 63.90
N ILE A 33 -16.47 14.69 64.98
CA ILE A 33 -15.61 13.49 64.97
C ILE A 33 -16.20 12.46 64.01
N ASP A 34 -17.49 12.16 64.10
CA ASP A 34 -18.17 11.20 63.21
C ASP A 34 -18.03 11.61 61.73
N GLU A 35 -18.28 12.89 61.43
CA GLU A 35 -18.13 13.45 60.07
C GLU A 35 -16.68 13.34 59.56
N LYS A 36 -15.70 13.56 60.45
CA LYS A 36 -14.28 13.46 60.10
C LYS A 36 -13.84 12.02 59.90
N GLU A 37 -14.33 11.09 60.70
CA GLU A 37 -14.09 9.66 60.51
C GLU A 37 -14.68 9.16 59.19
N ASP A 38 -15.90 9.58 58.83
CA ASP A 38 -16.52 9.27 57.54
C ASP A 38 -15.69 9.82 56.38
N GLN A 39 -15.20 11.06 56.49
CA GLN A 39 -14.30 11.64 55.50
C GLN A 39 -13.04 10.79 55.35
N VAL A 40 -12.38 10.41 56.45
CA VAL A 40 -11.18 9.56 56.41
C VAL A 40 -11.46 8.21 55.78
N ARG A 41 -12.58 7.56 56.12
CA ARG A 41 -12.99 6.28 55.51
C ARG A 41 -13.16 6.42 54.00
N LYS A 42 -13.84 7.47 53.53
CA LYS A 42 -14.06 7.73 52.11
C LYS A 42 -12.74 8.00 51.37
N LEU A 43 -11.89 8.89 51.91
CA LEU A 43 -10.60 9.21 51.33
C LEU A 43 -9.69 7.98 51.23
N ASN A 44 -9.70 7.10 52.24
CA ASN A 44 -8.93 5.85 52.20
C ASN A 44 -9.43 4.91 51.09
N TYR A 45 -10.75 4.79 50.91
CA TYR A 45 -11.32 3.99 49.83
C TYR A 45 -10.94 4.54 48.44
N GLU A 46 -11.04 5.86 48.24
CA GLU A 46 -10.66 6.52 46.99
C GLU A 46 -9.16 6.36 46.70
N LEU A 47 -8.30 6.52 47.73
CA LEU A 47 -6.87 6.33 47.60
C LEU A 47 -6.49 4.90 47.19
N GLU A 48 -7.15 3.90 47.77
CA GLU A 48 -6.90 2.50 47.44
C GLU A 48 -7.36 2.18 46.01
N HIS A 49 -8.54 2.67 45.62
CA HIS A 49 -9.02 2.53 44.25
C HIS A 49 -8.08 3.19 43.23
N GLU A 50 -7.58 4.38 43.54
CA GLU A 50 -6.63 5.11 42.69
C GLU A 50 -5.29 4.37 42.56
N ARG A 51 -4.79 3.78 43.65
CA ARG A 51 -3.57 2.97 43.64
C ARG A 51 -3.71 1.73 42.77
N ASP A 52 -4.81 0.99 42.95
CA ASP A 52 -5.11 -0.22 42.18
C ASP A 52 -5.34 0.11 40.69
N SER A 53 -6.08 1.19 40.40
CA SER A 53 -6.24 1.74 39.05
C SER A 53 -4.89 2.08 38.42
N ARG A 54 -4.04 2.84 39.12
CA ARG A 54 -2.71 3.22 38.65
C ARG A 54 -1.84 2.01 38.36
N LEU A 55 -1.85 1.00 39.23
CA LEU A 55 -1.07 -0.23 39.04
C LEU A 55 -1.54 -0.99 37.79
N ARG A 56 -2.85 -1.15 37.60
CA ARG A 56 -3.42 -1.77 36.40
C ARG A 56 -3.03 -1.01 35.13
N TYR A 57 -3.13 0.32 35.12
CA TYR A 57 -2.74 1.13 33.97
C TYR A 57 -1.24 1.00 33.67
N GLN A 58 -0.38 1.03 34.68
CA GLN A 58 1.06 0.84 34.49
C GLN A 58 1.39 -0.54 33.93
N HIS A 59 0.71 -1.59 34.42
CA HIS A 59 0.86 -2.94 33.86
C HIS A 59 0.41 -2.99 32.40
N LYS A 60 -0.74 -2.39 32.07
CA LYS A 60 -1.27 -2.39 30.71
C LYS A 60 -0.37 -1.62 29.74
N VAL A 61 0.18 -0.49 30.17
CA VAL A 61 1.13 0.30 29.36
C VAL A 61 2.38 -0.52 29.07
N ARG A 62 2.93 -1.22 30.08
CA ARG A 62 4.11 -2.07 29.89
C ARG A 62 3.83 -3.21 28.90
N GLU A 63 2.71 -3.90 29.07
CA GLU A 63 2.28 -4.98 28.17
C GLU A 63 2.16 -4.47 26.73
N LEU A 64 1.44 -3.37 26.50
CA LEU A 64 1.31 -2.78 25.17
C LEU A 64 2.63 -2.30 24.57
N GLN A 65 3.60 -1.87 25.40
CA GLN A 65 4.93 -1.51 24.94
C GLN A 65 5.74 -2.75 24.52
N GLU A 66 5.62 -3.86 25.23
CA GLU A 66 6.25 -5.13 24.89
C GLU A 66 5.63 -5.73 23.62
N ASP A 67 4.30 -5.67 23.50
CA ASP A 67 3.57 -6.07 22.30
C ASP A 67 4.00 -5.24 21.09
N ASN A 68 4.06 -3.91 21.21
CA ASN A 68 4.51 -3.03 20.13
C ASN A 68 5.94 -3.34 19.70
N LYS A 69 6.86 -3.57 20.65
CA LYS A 69 8.25 -3.95 20.32
C LYS A 69 8.29 -5.28 19.57
N THR A 70 7.47 -6.24 19.98
CA THR A 70 7.39 -7.56 19.35
C THR A 70 6.84 -7.45 17.93
N LEU A 71 5.74 -6.72 17.75
CA LEU A 71 5.15 -6.46 16.44
C LEU A 71 6.12 -5.72 15.52
N ASP A 72 6.81 -4.71 16.02
CA ASP A 72 7.85 -3.99 15.28
C ASP A 72 8.96 -4.94 14.81
N GLY A 73 9.41 -5.84 15.69
CA GLY A 73 10.40 -6.85 15.36
C GLY A 73 9.92 -7.81 14.27
N ILE A 74 8.66 -8.25 14.34
CA ILE A 74 8.05 -9.13 13.32
C ILE A 74 7.91 -8.40 11.97
N ILE A 75 7.42 -7.16 11.97
CA ILE A 75 7.22 -6.37 10.73
C ILE A 75 8.56 -6.06 10.06
N LYS A 76 9.60 -5.80 10.86
CA LYS A 76 10.94 -5.44 10.35
C LYS A 76 11.81 -6.67 10.02
N LYS A 77 11.34 -7.88 10.34
CA LYS A 77 12.01 -9.14 10.03
C LYS A 77 12.14 -9.33 8.52
N ASP A 78 13.27 -9.88 8.07
CA ASP A 78 13.53 -10.26 6.67
C ASP A 78 13.28 -9.12 5.66
N PRO A 79 13.97 -7.96 5.81
CA PRO A 79 13.82 -6.84 4.88
C PRO A 79 14.35 -7.21 3.49
N PHE A 80 13.80 -6.62 2.44
CA PHE A 80 14.30 -6.76 1.07
C PHE A 80 14.23 -5.45 0.29
N VAL A 81 14.95 -5.40 -0.83
CA VAL A 81 14.90 -4.32 -1.83
C VAL A 81 14.39 -4.91 -3.14
N THR A 82 13.58 -4.15 -3.87
CA THR A 82 13.09 -4.58 -5.19
C THR A 82 13.57 -3.62 -6.28
N VAL A 83 13.86 -4.16 -7.45
CA VAL A 83 14.18 -3.43 -8.67
C VAL A 83 13.18 -3.85 -9.72
N LEU A 84 12.33 -2.91 -10.14
CA LEU A 84 11.31 -3.10 -11.15
C LEU A 84 11.74 -2.39 -12.41
N VAL A 85 11.90 -3.13 -13.49
CA VAL A 85 12.41 -2.62 -14.76
C VAL A 85 11.39 -2.88 -15.85
N ASP A 86 10.99 -1.81 -16.52
CA ASP A 86 10.28 -1.89 -17.79
C ASP A 86 11.31 -2.07 -18.90
N GLY A 87 11.50 -3.33 -19.28
CA GLY A 87 12.54 -3.75 -20.20
C GLY A 87 12.25 -3.44 -21.66
N ASP A 88 11.12 -2.81 -22.02
CA ASP A 88 10.89 -2.32 -23.39
C ASP A 88 11.60 -0.97 -23.64
N GLY A 89 11.83 -0.17 -22.58
CA GLY A 89 12.55 1.11 -22.67
C GLY A 89 13.83 1.20 -21.82
N ALA A 90 13.99 0.38 -20.79
CA ALA A 90 15.23 0.30 -20.00
C ALA A 90 16.14 -0.83 -20.52
N ILE A 91 16.93 -0.52 -21.55
CA ILE A 91 17.75 -1.52 -22.24
C ILE A 91 19.18 -1.55 -21.69
N PHE A 92 19.73 -2.75 -21.51
CA PHE A 92 21.12 -2.94 -21.09
C PHE A 92 22.09 -2.40 -22.15
N ARG A 93 23.33 -2.09 -21.74
CA ARG A 93 24.39 -1.67 -22.65
C ARG A 93 24.65 -2.74 -23.73
N ASN A 94 24.99 -2.28 -24.94
CA ASN A 94 25.23 -3.14 -26.10
C ASN A 94 26.29 -4.23 -25.84
N GLU A 95 27.34 -3.91 -25.07
CA GLU A 95 28.43 -4.83 -24.69
C GLU A 95 27.96 -6.09 -23.94
N PHE A 96 26.78 -6.06 -23.31
CA PHE A 96 26.20 -7.24 -22.66
C PHE A 96 25.52 -8.20 -23.65
N TYR A 97 25.31 -7.76 -24.90
CA TYR A 97 24.68 -8.59 -25.93
C TYR A 97 25.70 -9.27 -26.87
N ASP A 98 26.96 -8.82 -26.90
CA ASP A 98 28.04 -9.42 -27.72
C ASP A 98 28.21 -10.94 -27.49
N ASN A 99 28.04 -11.38 -26.23
CA ASN A 99 27.93 -12.78 -25.87
C ASN A 99 26.73 -12.93 -24.92
N PRO A 100 25.54 -13.32 -25.42
CA PRO A 100 24.31 -13.24 -24.63
C PRO A 100 24.35 -14.01 -23.30
N ALA A 101 24.98 -15.18 -23.28
CA ALA A 101 25.06 -16.01 -22.09
C ALA A 101 25.97 -15.40 -21.00
N HIS A 102 27.19 -14.99 -21.39
CA HIS A 102 28.15 -14.41 -20.45
C HIS A 102 27.81 -12.96 -20.10
N GLY A 103 27.30 -12.21 -21.07
CA GLY A 103 26.88 -10.83 -20.93
C GLY A 103 25.66 -10.68 -20.02
N ALA A 104 24.69 -11.60 -20.06
CA ALA A 104 23.58 -11.62 -19.11
C ALA A 104 24.05 -11.77 -17.65
N GLN A 105 25.03 -12.65 -17.38
CA GLN A 105 25.62 -12.81 -16.06
C GLN A 105 26.40 -11.54 -15.64
N LYS A 106 27.13 -10.91 -16.56
CA LYS A 106 27.81 -9.64 -16.29
C LYS A 106 26.82 -8.52 -15.98
N ALA A 107 25.74 -8.41 -16.74
CA ALA A 107 24.70 -7.42 -16.54
C ALA A 107 24.02 -7.58 -15.18
N SER A 108 23.72 -8.82 -14.76
CA SER A 108 23.12 -9.07 -13.44
C SER A 108 24.07 -8.71 -12.29
N VAL A 109 25.35 -9.04 -12.40
CA VAL A 109 26.38 -8.64 -11.43
C VAL A 109 26.53 -7.12 -11.38
N ALA A 110 26.60 -6.46 -12.53
CA ALA A 110 26.72 -5.00 -12.61
C ALA A 110 25.51 -4.29 -11.98
N LEU A 111 24.29 -4.75 -12.29
CA LEU A 111 23.06 -4.21 -11.71
C LEU A 111 23.04 -4.38 -10.18
N GLN A 112 23.40 -5.56 -9.69
CA GLN A 112 23.47 -5.80 -8.25
C GLN A 112 24.50 -4.88 -7.58
N GLN A 113 25.68 -4.70 -8.20
CA GLN A 113 26.74 -3.85 -7.67
C GLN A 113 26.31 -2.38 -7.59
N GLU A 114 25.60 -1.86 -8.59
CA GLU A 114 25.08 -0.49 -8.56
C GLU A 114 24.05 -0.30 -7.45
N VAL A 115 23.09 -1.23 -7.33
CA VAL A 115 22.09 -1.19 -6.26
C VAL A 115 22.76 -1.27 -4.89
N ARG A 116 23.69 -2.21 -4.68
CA ARG A 116 24.45 -2.32 -3.42
C ARG A 116 25.24 -1.05 -3.11
N SER A 117 25.90 -0.48 -4.12
CA SER A 117 26.68 0.76 -3.98
C SER A 117 25.80 1.94 -3.58
N TYR A 118 24.59 2.02 -4.14
CA TYR A 118 23.59 2.98 -3.71
C TYR A 118 23.18 2.75 -2.25
N LEU A 119 22.80 1.53 -1.88
CA LEU A 119 22.32 1.23 -0.52
C LEU A 119 23.36 1.55 0.56
N LYS A 120 24.65 1.30 0.27
CA LYS A 120 25.78 1.66 1.16
C LYS A 120 25.86 3.17 1.41
N LYS A 121 25.63 3.99 0.39
CA LYS A 121 25.66 5.46 0.52
C LYS A 121 24.52 5.97 1.40
N THR A 122 23.37 5.32 1.34
CA THR A 122 22.15 5.74 2.06
C THR A 122 22.03 5.10 3.46
N GLN A 123 23.09 4.46 3.98
CA GLN A 123 23.18 3.88 5.33
C GLN A 123 22.08 2.85 5.67
N LEU A 124 21.48 2.22 4.66
CA LEU A 124 20.70 1.01 4.90
C LEU A 124 21.70 -0.13 5.08
N ASP A 125 21.52 -1.04 6.05
CA ASP A 125 22.42 -2.18 6.32
C ASP A 125 22.64 -3.02 5.05
N ALA A 126 23.62 -2.63 4.24
CA ALA A 126 23.59 -2.85 2.79
C ALA A 126 24.16 -4.19 2.35
N ASP A 127 24.83 -4.91 3.25
CA ASP A 127 25.61 -6.08 2.85
C ASP A 127 24.76 -7.36 2.79
N ASP A 128 23.66 -7.47 3.55
CA ASP A 128 22.90 -8.74 3.65
C ASP A 128 21.42 -8.64 3.23
N VAL A 129 20.91 -7.46 2.89
CA VAL A 129 19.50 -7.32 2.45
C VAL A 129 19.30 -7.95 1.06
N PRO A 130 18.39 -8.92 0.85
CA PRO A 130 18.11 -9.48 -0.47
C PRO A 130 17.65 -8.43 -1.48
N ILE A 131 18.12 -8.54 -2.71
CA ILE A 131 17.73 -7.66 -3.83
C ILE A 131 16.96 -8.51 -4.84
N LEU A 132 15.66 -8.25 -4.96
CA LEU A 132 14.79 -8.89 -5.93
C LEU A 132 14.75 -8.03 -7.20
N VAL A 133 15.05 -8.61 -8.35
CA VAL A 133 15.02 -7.89 -9.63
C VAL A 133 13.97 -8.52 -10.53
N ARG A 134 13.06 -7.71 -11.04
CA ARG A 134 12.08 -8.12 -12.05
C ARG A 134 12.12 -7.19 -13.24
N ILE A 135 12.43 -7.76 -14.40
CA ILE A 135 12.43 -7.09 -15.69
C ILE A 135 11.23 -7.61 -16.47
N PHE A 136 10.29 -6.74 -16.80
CA PHE A 136 9.12 -7.09 -17.60
C PHE A 136 9.32 -6.56 -19.02
N ALA A 137 9.30 -7.45 -20.01
CA ALA A 137 9.47 -7.06 -21.41
C ALA A 137 8.74 -8.05 -22.32
N ASN A 138 8.34 -7.59 -23.50
CA ASN A 138 7.93 -8.50 -24.57
C ASN A 138 9.20 -8.98 -25.28
N LEU A 139 9.73 -10.13 -24.87
CA LEU A 139 11.06 -10.58 -25.33
C LEU A 139 11.12 -10.77 -26.84
N HIS A 140 10.04 -11.27 -27.45
CA HIS A 140 9.95 -11.43 -28.89
C HIS A 140 9.94 -10.07 -29.62
N GLY A 141 9.14 -9.12 -29.14
CA GLY A 141 9.09 -7.77 -29.69
C GLY A 141 10.42 -7.03 -29.56
N LEU A 142 11.03 -7.10 -28.38
CA LEU A 142 12.32 -6.49 -28.09
C LEU A 142 13.43 -7.10 -28.95
N ALA A 143 13.47 -8.43 -29.09
CA ALA A 143 14.42 -9.13 -29.95
C ALA A 143 14.33 -8.65 -31.40
N GLY A 144 13.12 -8.60 -31.96
CA GLY A 144 12.91 -8.12 -33.33
C GLY A 144 13.39 -6.68 -33.54
N LYS A 145 13.15 -5.81 -32.56
CA LYS A 145 13.61 -4.41 -32.56
C LYS A 145 15.14 -4.33 -32.47
N MET A 146 15.76 -5.07 -31.57
CA MET A 146 17.22 -5.08 -31.39
C MET A 146 17.97 -5.64 -32.61
N ARG A 147 17.42 -6.68 -33.25
CA ARG A 147 17.96 -7.21 -34.50
C ARG A 147 17.88 -6.20 -35.64
N SER A 148 16.77 -5.46 -35.75
CA SER A 148 16.63 -4.41 -36.78
C SER A 148 17.65 -3.26 -36.63
N LEU A 149 18.28 -3.16 -35.46
CA LEU A 149 19.30 -2.17 -35.12
C LEU A 149 20.72 -2.77 -35.06
N ASP A 150 20.89 -4.03 -35.48
CA ASP A 150 22.18 -4.74 -35.48
C ASP A 150 22.85 -4.84 -34.09
N ILE A 151 22.03 -4.88 -33.02
CA ILE A 151 22.53 -5.06 -31.64
C ILE A 151 22.67 -6.55 -31.29
N ILE A 152 21.78 -7.37 -31.86
CA ILE A 152 21.80 -8.82 -31.75
C ILE A 152 21.68 -9.43 -33.14
N GLU A 153 22.27 -10.60 -33.35
CA GLU A 153 22.24 -11.28 -34.65
C GLU A 153 20.91 -12.01 -34.87
N SER A 154 20.36 -12.59 -33.79
CA SER A 154 19.20 -13.48 -33.84
C SER A 154 18.26 -13.27 -32.66
N ASP A 155 16.96 -13.57 -32.84
CA ASP A 155 16.00 -13.57 -31.72
C ASP A 155 16.38 -14.62 -30.65
N LYS A 156 17.16 -15.63 -31.04
CA LYS A 156 17.73 -16.62 -30.12
C LYS A 156 18.64 -15.97 -29.08
N ASP A 157 19.35 -14.90 -29.45
CA ASP A 157 20.30 -14.23 -28.55
C ASP A 157 19.58 -13.60 -27.37
N MET A 158 18.44 -12.93 -27.62
CA MET A 158 17.61 -12.38 -26.55
C MET A 158 17.07 -13.49 -25.62
N ARG A 159 16.65 -14.62 -26.19
CA ARG A 159 16.21 -15.77 -25.38
C ARG A 159 17.33 -16.33 -24.51
N ILE A 160 18.54 -16.50 -25.06
CA ILE A 160 19.72 -16.94 -24.31
C ILE A 160 20.05 -15.92 -23.21
N PHE A 161 20.03 -14.63 -23.55
CA PHE A 161 20.27 -13.56 -22.58
C PHE A 161 19.31 -13.65 -21.39
N ALA A 162 18.00 -13.72 -21.65
CA ALA A 162 16.99 -13.84 -20.59
C ALA A 162 17.17 -15.13 -19.76
N GLU A 163 17.46 -16.26 -20.40
CA GLU A 163 17.70 -17.54 -19.72
C GLU A 163 18.91 -17.48 -18.78
N TYR A 164 20.04 -16.94 -19.25
CA TYR A 164 21.26 -16.83 -18.45
C TYR A 164 21.18 -15.73 -17.40
N PHE A 165 20.38 -14.68 -17.62
CA PHE A 165 20.05 -13.68 -16.61
C PHE A 165 19.29 -14.33 -15.46
N ASN A 166 18.23 -15.09 -15.75
CA ASN A 166 17.40 -15.77 -14.75
C ASN A 166 18.19 -16.84 -13.98
N LYS A 167 19.14 -17.52 -14.65
CA LYS A 167 20.02 -18.51 -14.00
C LYS A 167 21.13 -17.88 -13.17
N SER A 168 21.43 -16.60 -13.36
CA SER A 168 22.57 -15.97 -12.71
C SER A 168 22.39 -15.86 -11.20
N ARG A 169 21.16 -15.60 -10.74
CA ARG A 169 20.77 -15.44 -9.33
C ARG A 169 19.31 -15.83 -9.14
N ALA A 170 18.99 -16.41 -7.98
CA ALA A 170 17.63 -16.88 -7.70
C ALA A 170 16.61 -15.74 -7.54
N GLU A 171 17.07 -14.54 -7.24
CA GLU A 171 16.25 -13.35 -7.02
C GLU A 171 16.03 -12.50 -8.28
N PHE A 172 16.58 -12.93 -9.42
CA PHE A 172 16.64 -12.14 -10.65
C PHE A 172 15.79 -12.81 -11.73
N ASP A 173 14.74 -12.11 -12.15
CA ASP A 173 13.78 -12.61 -13.12
C ASP A 173 13.62 -11.61 -14.29
N MET A 174 13.85 -12.09 -15.49
CA MET A 174 13.44 -11.50 -16.75
C MET A 174 12.20 -12.25 -17.23
N VAL A 175 11.06 -11.57 -17.17
CA VAL A 175 9.73 -12.11 -17.37
C VAL A 175 9.23 -11.69 -18.74
N ASP A 176 9.05 -12.68 -19.62
CA ASP A 176 8.38 -12.48 -20.90
C ASP A 176 6.89 -12.23 -20.66
N VAL A 177 6.41 -11.05 -21.04
CA VAL A 177 4.99 -10.66 -20.90
C VAL A 177 4.16 -10.99 -22.14
N GLY A 178 4.81 -11.53 -23.18
CA GLY A 178 4.17 -11.86 -24.45
C GLY A 178 3.74 -10.63 -25.25
N SER A 179 3.00 -10.87 -26.33
CA SER A 179 2.47 -9.80 -27.17
C SER A 179 1.27 -9.11 -26.54
N GLY A 180 1.19 -7.80 -26.71
CA GLY A 180 0.10 -6.98 -26.19
C GLY A 180 0.60 -5.62 -25.75
N LYS A 181 -0.17 -4.58 -26.05
CA LYS A 181 0.09 -3.25 -25.50
C LYS A 181 -0.25 -3.29 -24.00
N GLU A 182 0.56 -2.66 -23.16
CA GLU A 182 0.32 -2.48 -21.72
C GLU A 182 0.52 -3.73 -20.82
N ASN A 183 0.96 -4.87 -21.35
CA ASN A 183 1.22 -6.06 -20.52
C ASN A 183 2.36 -5.87 -19.52
N ALA A 184 3.46 -5.23 -19.96
CA ALA A 184 4.59 -4.86 -19.10
C ALA A 184 4.14 -3.83 -18.05
N ASP A 185 3.45 -2.77 -18.49
CA ASP A 185 2.98 -1.69 -17.64
C ASP A 185 2.03 -2.20 -16.55
N ALA A 186 1.11 -3.11 -16.89
CA ALA A 186 0.20 -3.70 -15.93
C ALA A 186 0.94 -4.49 -14.83
N LYS A 187 2.01 -5.22 -15.19
CA LYS A 187 2.86 -5.93 -14.22
C LYS A 187 3.71 -4.96 -13.40
N MET A 188 4.29 -3.93 -14.02
CA MET A 188 5.02 -2.86 -13.33
C MET A 188 4.14 -2.18 -12.27
N ARG A 189 2.97 -1.69 -12.66
CA ARG A 189 1.97 -1.05 -11.77
C ARG A 189 1.59 -1.95 -10.60
N LYS A 190 1.19 -3.20 -10.89
CA LYS A 190 0.72 -4.12 -9.85
C LYS A 190 1.83 -4.49 -8.87
N THR A 191 3.04 -4.72 -9.38
CA THR A 191 4.19 -5.10 -8.55
C THR A 191 4.68 -3.92 -7.71
N LEU A 192 4.65 -2.69 -8.26
CA LEU A 192 4.92 -1.46 -7.51
C LEU A 192 3.95 -1.33 -6.33
N ALA A 193 2.65 -1.39 -6.59
CA ALA A 193 1.63 -1.28 -5.55
C ALA A 193 1.77 -2.37 -4.46
N GLN A 194 2.14 -3.60 -4.84
CA GLN A 194 2.41 -4.68 -3.88
C GLN A 194 3.67 -4.40 -3.04
N SER A 195 4.73 -3.91 -3.67
CA SER A 195 5.99 -3.61 -3.00
C SER A 195 5.84 -2.45 -1.99
N ILE A 196 5.09 -1.41 -2.36
CA ILE A 196 4.78 -0.29 -1.45
C ILE A 196 3.97 -0.77 -0.25
N LYS A 197 2.97 -1.62 -0.46
CA LYS A 197 2.15 -2.16 0.65
C LYS A 197 2.90 -3.11 1.56
N ASN A 198 4.03 -3.65 1.12
CA ASN A 198 4.86 -4.53 1.94
C ASN A 198 5.88 -3.72 2.77
N PHE A 199 5.69 -3.68 4.09
CA PHE A 199 6.57 -2.97 5.02
C PHE A 199 8.00 -3.52 5.09
N GLN A 200 8.22 -4.77 4.69
CA GLN A 200 9.56 -5.36 4.60
C GLN A 200 10.34 -4.85 3.38
N CYS A 201 9.65 -4.33 2.35
CA CYS A 201 10.29 -3.75 1.17
C CYS A 201 10.85 -2.37 1.52
N ARG A 202 12.16 -2.28 1.75
CA ARG A 202 12.81 -1.06 2.23
C ARG A 202 12.97 -0.01 1.15
N LYS A 203 13.28 -0.43 -0.08
CA LYS A 203 13.49 0.44 -1.25
C LYS A 203 12.97 -0.23 -2.51
N ILE A 204 12.49 0.60 -3.42
CA ILE A 204 11.92 0.22 -4.73
C ILE A 204 12.63 1.04 -5.78
N PHE A 205 13.50 0.42 -6.56
CA PHE A 205 14.05 1.03 -7.77
C PHE A 205 13.07 0.83 -8.90
N PHE A 206 12.64 1.91 -9.55
CA PHE A 206 11.64 1.88 -10.60
C PHE A 206 12.22 2.44 -11.90
N ALA A 207 12.52 1.55 -12.85
CA ALA A 207 13.04 1.91 -14.17
C ALA A 207 11.92 1.90 -15.22
N GLY A 208 11.05 2.91 -15.15
CA GLY A 208 9.95 3.13 -16.10
C GLY A 208 9.88 4.57 -16.61
N CYS A 209 10.89 5.41 -16.33
CA CYS A 209 10.85 6.86 -16.58
C CYS A 209 10.80 7.26 -18.06
N HIS A 210 10.89 6.31 -18.98
CA HIS A 210 10.77 6.53 -20.42
C HIS A 210 9.31 6.64 -20.88
N ASP A 211 8.35 6.13 -20.10
CA ASP A 211 6.92 6.19 -20.43
C ASP A 211 6.17 7.08 -19.42
N ALA A 212 5.62 8.19 -19.93
CA ALA A 212 4.80 9.12 -19.14
C ALA A 212 3.52 8.47 -18.57
N GLY A 213 3.10 7.32 -19.08
CA GLY A 213 1.98 6.54 -18.54
C GLY A 213 2.13 6.21 -17.05
N TYR A 214 3.36 5.99 -16.58
CA TYR A 214 3.63 5.67 -15.17
C TYR A 214 3.53 6.87 -14.22
N MET A 215 3.47 8.10 -14.73
CA MET A 215 3.38 9.29 -13.88
C MET A 215 2.10 9.28 -13.05
N HIS A 216 0.98 8.82 -13.61
CA HIS A 216 -0.27 8.73 -12.87
C HIS A 216 -0.17 7.73 -11.71
N ASP A 217 0.48 6.59 -11.95
CA ASP A 217 0.69 5.56 -10.94
C ASP A 217 1.62 6.03 -9.82
N LEU A 218 2.69 6.75 -10.18
CA LEU A 218 3.62 7.33 -9.22
C LEU A 218 3.00 8.50 -8.46
N ALA A 219 2.07 9.26 -9.04
CA ALA A 219 1.42 10.38 -8.36
C ALA A 219 0.60 9.92 -7.13
N GLU A 220 0.08 8.70 -7.14
CA GLU A 220 -0.66 8.11 -6.00
C GLU A 220 0.17 8.12 -4.69
N TYR A 221 1.50 7.98 -4.81
CA TYR A 221 2.41 7.83 -3.67
C TYR A 221 3.16 9.10 -3.31
N GLN A 222 3.03 10.16 -4.10
CA GLN A 222 3.81 11.38 -3.96
C GLN A 222 3.48 12.15 -2.68
N GLY A 223 2.23 12.08 -2.20
CA GLY A 223 1.77 12.81 -1.02
C GLY A 223 2.17 12.20 0.33
N ASP A 224 2.61 10.94 0.36
CA ASP A 224 3.06 10.26 1.58
C ASP A 224 4.58 10.15 1.56
N GLU A 225 5.26 10.96 2.39
CA GLU A 225 6.73 10.98 2.48
C GLU A 225 7.34 9.61 2.86
N SER A 226 6.60 8.77 3.58
CA SER A 226 7.05 7.40 3.90
C SER A 226 7.11 6.52 2.64
N ASN A 227 6.10 6.60 1.78
CA ASN A 227 6.10 5.86 0.50
C ASN A 227 7.06 6.49 -0.50
N LYS A 228 7.06 7.82 -0.61
CA LYS A 228 7.90 8.56 -1.53
C LYS A 228 9.38 8.31 -1.29
N SER A 229 9.84 8.35 -0.04
CA SER A 229 11.24 8.08 0.31
C SER A 229 11.68 6.64 0.04
N ARG A 230 10.74 5.70 -0.20
CA ARG A 230 11.04 4.31 -0.55
C ARG A 230 11.20 4.11 -2.06
N ILE A 231 10.60 4.97 -2.88
CA ILE A 231 10.64 4.87 -4.34
C ILE A 231 11.83 5.68 -4.86
N ILE A 232 12.68 5.03 -5.65
CA ILE A 232 13.83 5.62 -6.32
C ILE A 232 13.61 5.41 -7.82
N LEU A 233 13.53 6.49 -8.57
CA LEU A 233 13.41 6.44 -10.01
C LEU A 233 14.78 6.12 -10.62
N LEU A 234 14.82 5.08 -11.45
CA LEU A 234 16.01 4.70 -12.18
C LEU A 234 15.91 5.26 -13.59
N GLU A 235 16.66 6.32 -13.82
CA GLU A 235 16.76 6.97 -15.13
C GLU A 235 17.70 6.17 -16.01
N THR A 236 17.13 5.45 -16.98
CA THR A 236 17.90 4.72 -17.99
C THR A 236 17.98 5.52 -19.28
N THR A 237 16.91 6.15 -19.72
CA THR A 237 16.94 7.21 -20.73
C THR A 237 16.55 8.54 -20.09
N PRO A 238 16.93 9.70 -20.65
CA PRO A 238 16.66 10.99 -20.04
C PRO A 238 15.16 11.11 -19.73
N ALA A 239 14.84 11.24 -18.45
CA ALA A 239 13.48 11.24 -17.98
C ALA A 239 12.77 12.48 -18.52
N HIS A 240 11.48 12.34 -18.83
CA HIS A 240 10.66 13.49 -19.16
C HIS A 240 10.67 14.49 -17.99
N HIS A 241 10.71 15.79 -18.27
CA HIS A 241 10.79 16.86 -17.26
C HIS A 241 9.80 16.66 -16.10
N SER A 242 8.62 16.17 -16.42
CA SER A 242 7.56 15.94 -15.45
C SER A 242 7.88 14.89 -14.38
N PHE A 243 8.77 13.93 -14.63
CA PHE A 243 9.26 13.00 -13.59
C PHE A 243 10.15 13.72 -12.58
N CYS A 244 10.98 14.66 -13.03
CA CYS A 244 11.84 15.46 -12.15
C CYS A 244 11.01 16.34 -11.20
N GLU A 245 9.87 16.85 -11.67
CA GLU A 245 8.95 17.67 -10.87
C GLU A 245 8.21 16.87 -9.78
N MET A 246 8.17 15.54 -9.86
CA MET A 246 7.48 14.73 -8.86
C MET A 246 8.21 14.69 -7.51
N GLY A 247 9.49 15.06 -7.47
CA GLY A 247 10.29 15.11 -6.25
C GLY A 247 10.69 13.74 -5.69
N TYR A 248 10.64 12.70 -6.52
CA TYR A 248 11.29 11.42 -6.23
C TYR A 248 12.81 11.54 -6.38
N GLU A 249 13.55 10.70 -5.66
CA GLU A 249 14.98 10.57 -5.89
C GLU A 249 15.22 9.88 -7.24
N ILE A 250 16.12 10.45 -8.05
CA ILE A 250 16.47 9.94 -9.38
C ILE A 250 17.93 9.52 -9.37
N VAL A 251 18.22 8.31 -9.86
CA VAL A 251 19.57 7.77 -10.00
C VAL A 251 19.77 7.21 -11.40
N GLN A 252 21.03 7.16 -11.84
CA GLN A 252 21.45 6.58 -13.11
C GLN A 252 22.43 5.43 -12.85
N PHE A 253 22.27 4.33 -13.59
CA PHE A 253 23.19 3.19 -13.56
C PHE A 253 23.86 3.03 -14.93
N ASP A 254 24.70 3.99 -15.31
CA ASP A 254 25.35 4.09 -16.63
C ASP A 254 26.26 2.91 -16.99
N ARG A 255 26.68 2.11 -16.00
CA ARG A 255 27.44 0.87 -16.23
C ARG A 255 26.55 -0.33 -16.59
N VAL A 256 25.23 -0.18 -16.49
CA VAL A 256 24.26 -1.27 -16.65
C VAL A 256 23.36 -1.01 -17.84
N PHE A 257 22.71 0.15 -17.84
CA PHE A 257 21.74 0.53 -18.87
C PHE A 257 22.35 1.49 -19.87
N ARG A 258 21.81 1.48 -21.08
CA ARG A 258 22.08 2.53 -22.07
C ARG A 258 21.46 3.83 -21.58
N SER A 259 22.17 4.94 -21.77
CA SER A 259 21.70 6.31 -21.50
C SER A 259 20.84 6.90 -22.62
N LEU A 260 20.67 6.20 -23.75
CA LEU A 260 19.93 6.68 -24.93
C LEU A 260 18.95 5.62 -25.45
N PRO A 261 17.76 6.05 -25.93
CA PRO A 261 16.80 5.15 -26.57
C PRO A 261 17.39 4.38 -27.76
N LEU A 262 16.81 3.21 -28.07
CA LEU A 262 17.30 2.31 -29.12
C LEU A 262 17.38 2.98 -30.48
N GLU A 263 16.37 3.77 -30.82
CA GLU A 263 16.19 4.46 -32.10
C GLU A 263 17.25 5.55 -32.35
N SER A 264 17.91 6.02 -31.29
CA SER A 264 18.95 7.05 -31.41
C SER A 264 20.23 6.52 -32.08
N ALA A 265 20.44 5.20 -32.08
CA ALA A 265 21.60 4.56 -32.73
C ALA A 265 21.62 4.76 -34.26
N LEU A 266 20.47 4.87 -34.91
CA LEU A 266 20.37 5.05 -36.37
C LEU A 266 20.81 6.44 -36.86
N LYS A 267 20.84 7.45 -35.98
CA LYS A 267 21.19 8.83 -36.37
C LYS A 267 22.69 9.10 -36.38
N GLN A 268 23.53 8.25 -35.79
CA GLN A 268 24.98 8.49 -35.76
C GLN A 268 25.73 7.98 -37.00
N VAL A 269 25.13 7.08 -37.80
CA VAL A 269 25.81 6.47 -38.96
C VAL A 269 25.50 7.20 -40.28
N SER A 270 24.52 8.10 -40.31
CA SER A 270 24.14 8.87 -41.50
C SER A 270 24.71 10.30 -41.49
N SER A 271 26.04 10.42 -41.47
CA SER A 271 26.70 11.62 -42.01
C SER A 271 27.58 11.22 -43.20
N PRO A 272 27.16 11.52 -44.45
CA PRO A 272 28.05 11.34 -45.59
C PRO A 272 29.12 12.44 -45.53
N THR A 273 30.37 12.01 -45.31
CA THR A 273 31.56 12.83 -45.55
C THR A 273 31.63 13.16 -47.05
N SER A 274 31.27 14.38 -47.43
CA SER A 274 31.59 14.93 -48.74
C SER A 274 32.94 15.65 -48.67
N PRO A 275 33.94 15.29 -49.47
CA PRO A 275 35.07 16.17 -49.70
C PRO A 275 34.76 17.06 -50.91
N GLN A 276 34.87 18.39 -50.75
CA GLN A 276 35.74 19.26 -51.57
C GLN A 276 35.39 20.75 -51.42
N THR A 277 36.44 21.53 -51.21
CA THR A 277 36.54 22.98 -51.31
C THR A 277 36.81 23.37 -52.77
N ILE A 278 35.94 24.18 -53.41
CA ILE A 278 36.32 25.15 -54.46
C ILE A 278 35.41 26.39 -54.35
N GLN A 279 36.03 27.56 -54.50
CA GLN A 279 35.51 28.93 -54.36
C GLN A 279 34.52 29.39 -55.45
N PRO A 280 33.80 30.52 -55.26
CA PRO A 280 32.74 30.97 -56.17
C PRO A 280 33.26 31.79 -57.35
N ILE A 281 32.68 31.57 -58.54
CA ILE A 281 32.77 32.49 -59.68
C ILE A 281 31.35 32.87 -60.11
N SER A 282 31.13 34.18 -60.17
CA SER A 282 29.94 34.87 -60.67
C SER A 282 29.80 34.70 -62.18
N GLN A 283 28.57 34.59 -62.70
CA GLN A 283 28.05 35.38 -63.84
C GLN A 283 26.61 35.02 -64.25
N GLU A 284 26.03 35.99 -64.94
CA GLU A 284 24.63 36.38 -65.10
C GLU A 284 23.72 35.52 -66.00
N ALA A 285 22.44 35.89 -65.90
CA ALA A 285 21.25 35.42 -66.59
C ALA A 285 21.32 35.38 -68.13
N THR A 286 20.49 34.51 -68.70
CA THR A 286 19.64 34.85 -69.85
C THR A 286 18.45 33.89 -69.93
N SER A 287 17.26 34.47 -69.88
CA SER A 287 15.96 33.87 -70.19
C SER A 287 15.74 33.84 -71.71
N LEU A 288 15.08 32.80 -72.24
CA LEU A 288 14.15 32.94 -73.36
C LEU A 288 13.12 31.81 -73.38
N ALA A 289 11.87 32.24 -73.56
CA ALA A 289 10.63 31.49 -73.50
C ALA A 289 10.21 30.93 -74.89
N ASN A 290 9.00 30.34 -74.89
CA ASN A 290 8.08 30.02 -76.00
C ASN A 290 8.16 28.59 -76.55
N HIS A 291 7.09 27.85 -76.85
CA HIS A 291 5.61 27.94 -76.78
C HIS A 291 5.14 26.45 -76.79
N GLY A 292 4.06 25.97 -76.17
CA GLY A 292 2.65 26.30 -76.36
C GLY A 292 1.88 25.08 -76.93
N ALA A 293 0.65 24.88 -76.43
CA ALA A 293 -0.48 24.11 -77.00
C ALA A 293 -0.76 22.65 -76.54
N LEU A 294 -1.82 22.57 -75.72
CA LEU A 294 -2.85 21.52 -75.55
C LEU A 294 -3.67 21.33 -76.86
N PRO A 295 -4.48 20.25 -77.10
CA PRO A 295 -5.60 19.85 -76.22
C PRO A 295 -6.05 18.37 -76.14
N ALA A 296 -6.82 18.12 -75.07
CA ALA A 296 -8.02 17.28 -74.89
C ALA A 296 -8.12 15.84 -75.45
N ASN A 297 -8.39 14.86 -74.56
CA ASN A 297 -9.65 14.11 -74.54
C ASN A 297 -9.76 13.15 -73.33
N SER A 298 -10.93 13.17 -72.68
CA SER A 298 -11.43 12.10 -71.79
C SER A 298 -12.22 11.06 -72.61
N PRO A 299 -12.54 9.87 -72.07
CA PRO A 299 -13.82 9.74 -71.37
C PRO A 299 -13.80 8.87 -70.11
N GLN A 300 -14.88 9.01 -69.34
CA GLN A 300 -15.20 8.39 -68.06
C GLN A 300 -15.73 6.96 -68.18
N ILE A 301 -15.60 6.17 -67.10
CA ILE A 301 -16.58 5.16 -66.66
C ILE A 301 -16.80 5.32 -65.15
N LEU A 302 -18.06 5.07 -64.76
CA LEU A 302 -18.80 5.58 -63.60
C LEU A 302 -19.17 4.44 -62.62
N LEU A 303 -19.38 4.82 -61.34
CA LEU A 303 -20.27 4.26 -60.28
C LEU A 303 -19.69 3.32 -59.18
N PRO A 304 -20.33 3.24 -57.99
CA PRO A 304 -21.04 4.29 -57.23
C PRO A 304 -20.86 4.25 -55.68
N PHE A 305 -21.05 5.43 -55.05
CA PHE A 305 -21.80 5.69 -53.79
C PHE A 305 -21.26 5.09 -52.46
N GLU A 306 -21.36 5.69 -51.28
CA GLU A 306 -22.09 6.87 -50.77
C GLU A 306 -21.42 7.27 -49.45
N ALA A 307 -21.26 8.57 -49.20
CA ALA A 307 -20.92 9.12 -47.90
C ALA A 307 -22.20 9.65 -47.29
N GLU A 308 -22.49 9.37 -46.01
CA GLU A 308 -23.15 10.34 -45.14
C GLU A 308 -23.03 10.02 -43.64
N ASN A 309 -22.72 11.10 -42.92
CA ASN A 309 -23.17 11.49 -41.58
C ASN A 309 -22.58 10.86 -40.30
N LEU A 310 -21.85 11.75 -39.64
CA LEU A 310 -21.36 11.75 -38.27
C LEU A 310 -22.53 12.00 -37.30
N ILE A 311 -22.92 11.02 -36.47
CA ILE A 311 -23.62 11.25 -35.20
C ILE A 311 -23.09 10.28 -34.13
N SER A 312 -22.76 10.87 -32.98
CA SER A 312 -22.27 10.28 -31.74
C SER A 312 -23.31 9.42 -30.99
N SER A 313 -22.96 8.18 -30.64
CA SER A 313 -23.21 7.50 -29.34
C SER A 313 -23.19 5.97 -29.48
N GLY A 314 -22.63 5.28 -28.49
CA GLY A 314 -23.08 3.93 -28.14
C GLY A 314 -22.00 2.84 -28.13
N LYS A 315 -21.62 2.42 -26.91
CA LYS A 315 -20.92 1.17 -26.59
C LYS A 315 -21.66 -0.04 -27.14
N VAL A 316 -21.01 -0.95 -27.87
CA VAL A 316 -21.39 -2.37 -27.93
C VAL A 316 -20.12 -3.22 -28.14
N GLY A 317 -19.86 -4.15 -27.21
CA GLY A 317 -18.85 -5.20 -27.35
C GLY A 317 -19.46 -6.45 -27.97
N HIS A 318 -18.70 -7.14 -28.83
CA HIS A 318 -19.08 -8.43 -29.40
C HIS A 318 -18.60 -9.57 -28.48
N SER A 319 -19.51 -10.46 -28.07
CA SER A 319 -19.20 -11.69 -27.35
C SER A 319 -19.11 -12.86 -28.34
N ILE A 320 -18.00 -13.59 -28.32
CA ILE A 320 -17.78 -14.81 -29.11
C ILE A 320 -18.16 -16.01 -28.24
N ASN A 321 -19.17 -16.79 -28.65
CA ASN A 321 -19.50 -18.09 -28.07
C ASN A 321 -18.69 -19.19 -28.72
N TYR A 322 -18.06 -20.05 -27.92
CA TYR A 322 -17.52 -21.35 -28.37
C TYR A 322 -18.43 -22.49 -27.89
N PRO A 323 -18.76 -23.47 -28.73
CA PRO A 323 -19.52 -24.64 -28.32
C PRO A 323 -18.62 -25.69 -27.63
N ASN A 324 -19.08 -26.17 -26.46
CA ASN A 324 -18.84 -27.47 -25.77
C ASN A 324 -17.44 -28.12 -25.93
N SER A 325 -16.71 -28.56 -24.90
CA SER A 325 -17.10 -29.16 -23.62
C SER A 325 -15.85 -29.29 -22.73
N SER A 326 -16.09 -29.36 -21.42
CA SER A 326 -15.21 -29.94 -20.38
C SER A 326 -14.25 -28.99 -19.63
N ALA A 327 -14.81 -28.09 -18.81
CA ALA A 327 -14.17 -27.65 -17.57
C ALA A 327 -15.24 -27.25 -16.53
N VAL A 328 -15.45 -28.11 -15.54
CA VAL A 328 -16.36 -27.87 -14.40
C VAL A 328 -15.73 -26.80 -13.50
N THR A 329 -16.37 -25.64 -13.40
CA THR A 329 -16.00 -24.57 -12.45
C THR A 329 -17.26 -24.13 -11.69
N TYR A 330 -17.11 -23.95 -10.38
CA TYR A 330 -18.08 -23.78 -9.27
C TYR A 330 -19.15 -22.66 -9.37
N ALA A 331 -19.47 -22.15 -10.55
CA ALA A 331 -20.47 -21.10 -10.73
C ALA A 331 -21.78 -21.67 -11.29
N THR A 332 -22.59 -22.30 -10.43
CA THR A 332 -24.00 -22.58 -10.76
C THR A 332 -24.86 -22.39 -9.52
N VAL A 333 -25.10 -21.12 -9.17
CA VAL A 333 -26.27 -20.68 -8.42
C VAL A 333 -26.72 -19.35 -9.03
N GLY A 334 -27.91 -19.34 -9.64
CA GLY A 334 -28.56 -18.12 -10.12
C GLY A 334 -28.95 -18.05 -11.60
N LEU A 335 -29.37 -19.16 -12.24
CA LEU A 335 -30.29 -19.05 -13.38
C LEU A 335 -31.72 -19.01 -12.85
N ALA A 336 -32.20 -17.81 -12.55
CA ALA A 336 -33.62 -17.53 -12.40
C ALA A 336 -33.91 -16.07 -12.78
N SER A 337 -34.53 -15.92 -13.95
CA SER A 337 -35.52 -14.90 -14.33
C SER A 337 -35.21 -13.41 -14.10
N GLY A 338 -35.06 -12.70 -15.21
CA GLY A 338 -35.70 -11.39 -15.43
C GLY A 338 -34.98 -10.17 -14.89
N ASN A 339 -34.76 -9.19 -15.78
CA ASN A 339 -34.26 -7.86 -15.47
C ASN A 339 -35.00 -7.21 -14.30
N GLN A 340 -34.34 -7.09 -13.15
CA GLN A 340 -34.74 -6.19 -12.07
C GLN A 340 -33.85 -4.95 -12.14
N ASN A 341 -34.42 -3.82 -12.56
CA ASN A 341 -33.78 -2.52 -12.43
C ASN A 341 -33.58 -2.23 -10.93
N ILE A 342 -32.33 -2.15 -10.48
CA ILE A 342 -32.01 -1.65 -9.14
C ILE A 342 -32.13 -0.12 -9.18
N SER A 343 -33.28 0.40 -8.76
CA SER A 343 -33.44 1.84 -8.48
C SER A 343 -32.75 2.18 -7.16
N LEU A 344 -31.52 2.70 -7.22
CA LEU A 344 -30.85 3.33 -6.08
C LEU A 344 -31.50 4.69 -5.81
N VAL A 345 -32.50 4.73 -4.94
CA VAL A 345 -32.94 5.99 -4.33
C VAL A 345 -31.80 6.50 -3.46
N LYS A 346 -31.14 7.58 -3.89
CA LYS A 346 -30.16 8.31 -3.08
C LYS A 346 -30.89 9.02 -1.94
N ASN A 347 -31.09 8.35 -0.81
CA ASN A 347 -31.36 9.05 0.44
C ASN A 347 -30.06 9.70 0.88
N ALA A 348 -29.95 11.01 0.66
CA ALA A 348 -28.83 11.80 1.18
C ALA A 348 -28.93 11.84 2.71
N THR A 349 -28.15 11.00 3.38
CA THR A 349 -27.94 11.12 4.83
C THR A 349 -27.11 12.38 5.09
N ALA A 350 -27.66 13.32 5.85
CA ALA A 350 -26.96 14.53 6.24
C ALA A 350 -25.65 14.18 6.99
N PRO A 351 -24.59 14.98 6.84
CA PRO A 351 -23.31 14.72 7.50
C PRO A 351 -23.45 14.72 9.03
N LEU A 352 -22.78 13.78 9.68
CA LEU A 352 -22.77 13.64 11.14
C LEU A 352 -22.23 14.92 11.80
N LYS A 353 -23.07 15.61 12.57
CA LYS A 353 -22.69 16.83 13.28
C LYS A 353 -22.00 16.46 14.60
N ILE A 354 -20.70 16.72 14.70
CA ILE A 354 -19.94 16.52 15.94
C ILE A 354 -20.23 17.71 16.87
N HIS A 355 -20.89 17.46 17.99
CA HIS A 355 -21.16 18.49 19.00
C HIS A 355 -19.91 18.72 19.85
N ARG A 356 -19.61 19.99 20.15
CA ARG A 356 -18.49 20.40 21.03
C ARG A 356 -19.00 21.29 22.15
N ASN A 357 -18.40 21.21 23.33
CA ASN A 357 -18.70 22.11 24.46
C ASN A 357 -18.04 23.49 24.26
N ALA A 358 -18.31 24.44 25.16
CA ALA A 358 -17.74 25.80 25.11
C ALA A 358 -16.20 25.84 25.27
N LYS A 359 -15.56 24.74 25.68
CA LYS A 359 -14.09 24.59 25.77
C LYS A 359 -13.49 23.91 24.53
N GLY A 360 -14.32 23.52 23.56
CA GLY A 360 -13.89 22.87 22.33
C GLY A 360 -13.81 21.34 22.41
N ASP A 361 -14.16 20.70 23.52
CA ASP A 361 -14.13 19.24 23.64
C ASP A 361 -15.33 18.60 22.94
N ARG A 362 -15.13 17.45 22.31
CA ARG A 362 -16.21 16.66 21.67
C ARG A 362 -17.16 16.13 22.74
N VAL A 363 -18.47 16.35 22.52
CA VAL A 363 -19.55 15.87 23.38
C VAL A 363 -20.34 14.82 22.59
N ASP A 364 -20.15 13.55 22.94
CA ASP A 364 -20.92 12.46 22.35
C ASP A 364 -22.27 12.30 23.09
N THR A 365 -23.34 12.04 22.34
CA THR A 365 -24.66 11.74 22.90
C THR A 365 -24.66 10.37 23.56
N ALA A 366 -25.31 10.22 24.72
CA ALA A 366 -25.43 8.93 25.41
C ALA A 366 -26.01 7.84 24.50
N LEU A 367 -25.37 6.67 24.49
CA LEU A 367 -25.84 5.49 23.76
C LEU A 367 -27.25 5.11 24.25
N LYS A 368 -28.18 4.88 23.31
CA LYS A 368 -29.48 4.29 23.65
C LYS A 368 -29.22 2.94 24.33
N ALA A 369 -29.89 2.70 25.45
CA ALA A 369 -29.78 1.44 26.17
C ALA A 369 -30.10 0.26 25.25
N PHE A 370 -29.19 -0.71 25.20
CA PHE A 370 -29.37 -1.98 24.51
C PHE A 370 -30.34 -2.85 25.33
N ASN A 371 -31.55 -3.08 24.81
CA ASN A 371 -32.40 -4.17 25.28
C ASN A 371 -31.90 -5.46 24.63
N ASN A 372 -31.20 -6.29 25.39
CA ASN A 372 -30.66 -7.55 24.91
C ASN A 372 -31.57 -8.70 25.33
N ASP A 373 -32.57 -9.01 24.51
CA ASP A 373 -33.36 -10.24 24.63
C ASP A 373 -32.85 -11.26 23.60
N GLN A 374 -31.65 -11.79 23.82
CA GLN A 374 -31.14 -13.00 23.15
C GLN A 374 -30.22 -13.79 24.09
N THR A 375 -30.81 -14.48 25.07
CA THR A 375 -30.18 -15.66 25.66
C THR A 375 -30.32 -16.85 24.72
N LYS A 376 -29.19 -17.31 24.17
CA LYS A 376 -28.77 -18.73 23.99
C LYS A 376 -27.92 -18.90 22.74
N ARG A 377 -26.63 -19.22 22.94
CA ARG A 377 -25.85 -20.25 22.23
C ARG A 377 -24.47 -20.31 22.88
N GLN A 378 -24.29 -21.20 23.85
CA GLN A 378 -22.95 -21.64 24.27
C GLN A 378 -22.45 -22.70 23.27
N PRO A 379 -21.19 -22.65 22.82
CA PRO A 379 -20.59 -23.73 22.05
C PRO A 379 -20.08 -24.84 22.97
N SER A 380 -20.50 -26.08 22.69
CA SER A 380 -20.08 -27.31 23.36
C SER A 380 -18.64 -27.68 22.97
N ILE A 381 -17.72 -27.65 23.93
CA ILE A 381 -16.41 -28.29 23.83
C ILE A 381 -16.54 -29.71 24.41
N GLY A 382 -16.34 -30.71 23.56
CA GLY A 382 -16.30 -32.12 23.97
C GLY A 382 -15.01 -32.43 24.73
N ILE A 383 -15.15 -32.86 25.97
CA ILE A 383 -14.13 -33.61 26.70
C ILE A 383 -14.79 -34.90 27.17
N GLU A 384 -14.28 -36.01 26.66
CA GLU A 384 -14.69 -37.38 26.92
C GLU A 384 -14.22 -37.79 28.35
N PRO A 385 -15.11 -38.27 29.23
CA PRO A 385 -14.70 -38.76 30.55
C PRO A 385 -14.34 -40.25 30.50
N ALA A 386 -13.22 -40.58 31.15
CA ALA A 386 -12.71 -41.93 31.34
C ALA A 386 -13.71 -42.86 32.08
N ARG A 387 -13.81 -44.10 31.60
CA ARG A 387 -14.56 -45.21 32.23
C ARG A 387 -14.00 -45.57 33.62
N PRO A 388 -14.85 -45.82 34.63
CA PRO A 388 -14.50 -46.65 35.77
C PRO A 388 -14.87 -48.12 35.51
N SER A 389 -13.94 -49.01 35.86
CA SER A 389 -14.05 -50.47 35.80
C SER A 389 -15.02 -50.99 36.85
N VAL A 390 -15.81 -51.98 36.44
CA VAL A 390 -16.79 -52.72 37.23
C VAL A 390 -16.08 -53.69 38.17
N GLU A 391 -16.37 -53.62 39.47
CA GLU A 391 -16.21 -54.75 40.39
C GLU A 391 -17.54 -55.07 41.06
N THR A 392 -17.80 -56.37 41.10
CA THR A 392 -19.02 -57.08 41.46
C THR A 392 -19.26 -57.13 42.97
N GLY A 393 -20.51 -56.97 43.42
CA GLY A 393 -20.93 -57.36 44.78
C GLY A 393 -20.91 -58.90 44.99
N PRO A 394 -21.41 -59.49 46.11
CA PRO A 394 -22.45 -58.96 47.02
C PRO A 394 -22.27 -59.32 48.52
N CYS A 395 -23.38 -59.30 49.30
CA CYS A 395 -23.63 -59.86 50.65
C CYS A 395 -23.44 -58.85 51.83
N VAL A 396 -24.28 -58.68 52.86
CA VAL A 396 -25.38 -59.43 53.51
C VAL A 396 -26.34 -58.44 54.21
N LYS A 397 -27.58 -58.92 54.44
CA LYS A 397 -28.69 -58.39 55.25
C LYS A 397 -28.36 -57.97 56.71
N GLY A 398 -29.11 -56.97 57.19
CA GLY A 398 -29.59 -56.82 58.59
C GLY A 398 -30.73 -55.77 58.59
N THR A 399 -32.00 -56.09 58.87
CA THR A 399 -32.65 -56.12 60.21
C THR A 399 -32.01 -55.10 61.16
N GLY A 400 -32.60 -53.96 61.54
CA GLY A 400 -33.98 -53.65 61.85
C GLY A 400 -34.09 -53.43 63.35
N VAL A 401 -34.14 -52.18 63.83
CA VAL A 401 -34.68 -51.75 65.13
C VAL A 401 -35.02 -50.25 65.05
N THR A 402 -36.32 -49.93 65.11
CA THR A 402 -36.95 -49.14 66.18
C THR A 402 -38.35 -49.68 66.37
#